data_AF-A0A498G4J2-F1
#
_entry.id   AF-A0A498G4J2-F1
#
_cell.length_a   1.000
_cell.length_b   1.000
_cell.length_c   1.000
_cell.angle_alpha   90.00
_cell.angle_beta   90.00
_cell.angle_gamma   90.00
#
_symmetry.space_group_name_H-M   'P 1'
#
loop_
_entity.id
_entity.type
_entity.pdbx_description
1 polymer ?
#
loop_
_entity_poly.entity_id
_entity_poly.type
_entity_poly.pdbx_seq_one_letter_code
_entity_poly.pdbx_strand_id
1 'polypeptide(L)'
;MTVAERFIAVTARFDEPPVDETADTFIEQFEDQGAAAVIHHFDNPSELRTLLSPQRVALIRELQREPADSVTELADRLNRKNPQVSNDLSVLEHAGIVHFREGEGREKAPFVPYERVHIEAEVTVAGEQ
;
A
#
# COMPACT_ATOMS: atom_id res chain seq x y z
N MET A 1 17.14 -22.42 -0.09
CA MET A 1 17.18 -20.94 -0.10
C MET A 1 15.82 -20.47 0.35
N THR A 2 15.70 -19.95 1.58
CA THR A 2 14.47 -19.27 2.00
C THR A 2 14.41 -17.98 1.18
N VAL A 3 13.40 -17.86 0.31
CA VAL A 3 13.09 -16.56 -0.30
C VAL A 3 12.71 -15.67 0.87
N ALA A 4 13.44 -14.58 1.09
CA ALA A 4 13.03 -13.60 2.09
C ALA A 4 11.62 -13.12 1.73
N GLU A 5 10.65 -13.33 2.62
CA GLU A 5 9.30 -12.80 2.46
C GLU A 5 9.40 -11.29 2.23
N ARG A 6 8.86 -10.79 1.13
CA ARG A 6 8.82 -9.36 0.84
C ARG A 6 7.59 -8.78 1.52
N PHE A 7 7.81 -7.73 2.29
CA PHE A 7 6.71 -7.00 2.91
C PHE A 7 6.92 -5.51 2.74
N ILE A 8 5.79 -4.80 2.71
CA ILE A 8 5.76 -3.34 2.75
C ILE A 8 5.22 -2.89 4.09
N ALA A 9 5.93 -1.99 4.74
CA ALA A 9 5.43 -1.25 5.90
C ALA A 9 4.97 0.13 5.43
N VAL A 10 3.68 0.43 5.63
CA VAL A 10 3.08 1.74 5.42
C VAL A 10 2.84 2.37 6.80
N THR A 11 3.58 3.42 7.09
CA THR A 11 3.48 4.15 8.36
C THR A 11 2.75 5.46 8.12
N ALA A 12 1.67 5.69 8.87
CA ALA A 12 0.91 6.92 8.89
C ALA A 12 1.12 7.66 10.21
N ARG A 13 1.50 8.94 10.14
CA ARG A 13 1.50 9.83 11.31
C ARG A 13 0.61 11.03 11.07
N PHE A 14 -0.05 11.43 12.13
CA PHE A 14 -0.89 12.60 12.19
C PHE A 14 -0.25 13.51 13.24
N ASP A 15 0.01 14.77 12.85
CA ASP A 15 0.71 15.82 13.62
C ASP A 15 2.26 15.85 13.48
N GLU A 16 2.81 17.08 13.40
CA GLU A 16 4.21 17.56 13.15
C GLU A 16 5.09 16.79 12.13
N PRO A 17 5.87 17.49 11.27
CA PRO A 17 6.80 16.80 10.38
C PRO A 17 7.79 15.99 11.23
N PRO A 18 8.19 14.79 10.77
CA PRO A 18 9.18 14.01 11.50
C PRO A 18 10.42 14.86 11.71
N VAL A 19 10.94 14.87 12.93
CA VAL A 19 12.40 14.97 13.08
C VAL A 19 12.94 13.81 12.27
N ASP A 20 13.71 14.10 11.21
CA ASP A 20 14.20 13.13 10.22
C ASP A 20 14.68 11.82 10.89
N GLU A 21 15.38 11.94 12.04
CA GLU A 21 15.86 10.82 12.86
C GLU A 21 14.77 9.79 13.26
N THR A 22 13.55 10.22 13.56
CA THR A 22 12.47 9.29 13.96
C THR A 22 11.99 8.45 12.79
N ALA A 23 11.72 9.08 11.64
CA ALA A 23 11.31 8.39 10.42
C ALA A 23 12.38 7.40 9.95
N ASP A 24 13.65 7.82 10.01
CA ASP A 24 14.80 6.98 9.68
C ASP A 24 14.88 5.76 10.62
N THR A 25 14.72 5.95 11.94
CA THR A 25 14.73 4.84 12.91
C THR A 25 13.64 3.79 12.61
N PHE A 26 12.43 4.23 12.23
CA PHE A 26 11.35 3.31 11.86
C PHE A 26 11.66 2.56 10.56
N ILE A 27 12.23 3.24 9.56
CA ILE A 27 12.65 2.60 8.30
C ILE A 27 13.72 1.55 8.59
N GLU A 28 14.79 1.93 9.30
CA GLU A 28 15.90 1.04 9.65
C GLU A 28 15.39 -0.23 10.36
N GLN A 29 14.45 -0.09 11.29
CA GLN A 29 13.85 -1.22 11.99
C GLN A 29 13.19 -2.22 11.02
N PHE A 30 12.52 -1.74 9.97
CA PHE A 30 11.88 -2.62 8.99
C PHE A 30 12.88 -3.12 7.92
N GLU A 31 13.84 -2.31 7.49
CA GLU A 31 14.89 -2.72 6.56
C GLU A 31 15.78 -3.83 7.14
N ASP A 32 16.10 -3.77 8.43
CA ASP A 32 16.83 -4.82 9.17
C ASP A 32 16.08 -6.17 9.18
N GLN A 33 14.76 -6.13 9.00
CA GLN A 33 13.90 -7.31 8.88
C GLN A 33 13.73 -7.77 7.42
N GLY A 34 14.37 -7.09 6.46
CA GLY A 34 14.28 -7.37 5.03
C GLY A 34 13.06 -6.77 4.33
N ALA A 35 12.40 -5.78 4.94
CA ALA A 35 11.27 -5.07 4.33
C ALA A 35 11.70 -4.13 3.21
N ALA A 36 10.77 -3.84 2.29
CA ALA A 36 10.75 -2.55 1.64
C ALA A 36 9.84 -1.61 2.45
N ALA A 37 10.40 -0.69 3.25
CA ALA A 37 9.59 0.27 3.99
C ALA A 37 9.23 1.47 3.09
N VAL A 38 7.96 1.89 3.11
CA VAL A 38 7.53 3.14 2.44
C VAL A 38 6.75 3.97 3.46
N ILE A 39 7.35 5.07 3.91
CA ILE A 39 6.66 6.03 4.77
C ILE A 39 5.70 6.86 3.91
N HIS A 40 4.43 6.87 4.30
CA HIS A 40 3.42 7.75 3.72
C HIS A 40 2.99 8.77 4.76
N HIS A 41 3.41 10.01 4.57
CA HIS A 41 2.87 11.11 5.35
C HIS A 41 1.42 11.35 4.92
N PHE A 42 0.50 11.32 5.88
CA PHE A 42 -0.89 11.67 5.64
C PHE A 42 -1.19 12.95 6.39
N ASP A 43 -1.69 13.96 5.69
CA ASP A 43 -2.01 15.24 6.31
C ASP A 43 -3.21 15.14 7.27
N ASN A 44 -3.99 14.05 7.17
CA ASN A 44 -5.21 13.82 7.94
C ASN A 44 -5.54 12.31 8.06
N PRO A 45 -6.02 11.82 9.24
CA PRO A 45 -6.55 10.45 9.42
C PRO A 45 -7.56 9.97 8.38
N SER A 46 -8.27 10.90 7.74
CA SER A 46 -9.23 10.62 6.67
C SER A 46 -8.58 10.03 5.42
N GLU A 47 -7.31 10.32 5.15
CA GLU A 47 -6.57 9.76 4.01
C GLU A 47 -6.17 8.31 4.26
N LEU A 48 -5.70 7.98 5.47
CA LEU A 48 -5.49 6.59 5.85
C LEU A 48 -6.80 5.79 5.76
N ARG A 49 -7.92 6.34 6.26
CA ARG A 49 -9.24 5.71 6.09
C ARG A 49 -9.61 5.52 4.62
N THR A 50 -9.22 6.45 3.76
CA THR A 50 -9.42 6.33 2.32
C THR A 50 -8.58 5.18 1.78
N LEU A 51 -7.28 5.13 2.06
CA LEU A 51 -6.39 4.06 1.62
C LEU A 51 -6.90 2.67 2.06
N LEU A 52 -7.38 2.57 3.30
CA LEU A 52 -7.87 1.34 3.92
C LEU A 52 -9.37 1.09 3.72
N SER A 53 -9.98 1.68 2.69
CA SER A 53 -11.39 1.42 2.41
C SER A 53 -11.63 -0.09 2.22
N PRO A 54 -12.82 -0.61 2.59
CA PRO A 54 -13.12 -2.04 2.43
C PRO A 54 -12.88 -2.56 1.00
N GLN A 55 -13.14 -1.70 0.01
CA GLN A 55 -12.98 -2.00 -1.40
C GLN A 55 -11.50 -2.14 -1.79
N ARG A 56 -10.63 -1.27 -1.28
CA ARG A 56 -9.18 -1.34 -1.52
C ARG A 56 -8.54 -2.51 -0.79
N VAL A 57 -8.95 -2.79 0.44
CA VAL A 57 -8.49 -3.98 1.18
C VAL A 57 -8.89 -5.27 0.45
N ALA A 58 -10.10 -5.35 -0.08
CA ALA A 58 -10.53 -6.49 -0.90
C ALA A 58 -9.68 -6.63 -2.17
N LEU A 59 -9.36 -5.50 -2.83
CA LEU A 59 -8.51 -5.48 -4.02
C LEU A 59 -7.09 -5.98 -3.72
N ILE A 60 -6.45 -5.46 -2.65
CA ILE A 60 -5.12 -5.93 -2.21
C ILE A 60 -5.15 -7.44 -1.98
N ARG A 61 -6.15 -7.94 -1.25
CA ARG A 61 -6.28 -9.37 -0.95
C ARG A 61 -6.45 -10.20 -2.21
N GLU A 62 -7.23 -9.75 -3.20
CA GLU A 62 -7.33 -10.50 -4.44
C GLU A 62 -6.02 -10.52 -5.23
N LEU A 63 -5.35 -9.37 -5.36
CA LEU A 63 -4.06 -9.34 -6.05
C LEU A 63 -2.96 -10.13 -5.34
N GLN A 64 -3.03 -10.29 -4.02
CA GLN A 64 -2.15 -11.18 -3.26
C GLN A 64 -2.46 -12.66 -3.47
N ARG A 65 -3.72 -13.03 -3.71
CA ARG A 65 -4.08 -14.41 -4.05
C ARG A 65 -3.67 -14.75 -5.47
N GLU A 66 -3.96 -13.86 -6.40
CA GLU A 66 -3.65 -14.04 -7.80
C GLU A 66 -3.54 -12.68 -8.50
N PRO A 67 -2.43 -12.40 -9.22
CA PRO A 67 -2.33 -11.19 -10.02
C PRO A 67 -3.38 -11.20 -11.14
N ALA A 68 -3.76 -10.01 -11.61
CA ALA A 68 -4.63 -9.88 -12.78
C ALA A 68 -3.81 -9.47 -14.00
N ASP A 69 -4.17 -9.99 -15.16
CA ASP A 69 -3.55 -9.65 -16.44
C ASP A 69 -4.05 -8.31 -16.98
N SER A 70 -5.19 -7.82 -16.45
CA SER A 70 -5.62 -6.44 -16.67
C SER A 70 -6.57 -5.88 -15.59
N VAL A 71 -6.78 -4.56 -15.64
CA VAL A 71 -7.78 -3.88 -14.79
C VAL A 71 -9.20 -4.37 -15.07
N THR A 72 -9.51 -4.70 -16.32
CA THR A 72 -10.82 -5.21 -16.73
C THR A 72 -11.08 -6.57 -16.10
N GLU A 73 -10.11 -7.47 -16.21
CA GLU A 73 -10.21 -8.79 -15.60
C GLU A 73 -10.40 -8.70 -14.08
N LEU A 74 -9.62 -7.86 -13.39
CA LEU A 74 -9.77 -7.65 -11.96
C LEU A 74 -11.17 -7.12 -11.59
N ALA A 75 -11.72 -6.22 -12.41
CA ALA A 75 -13.06 -5.68 -12.22
C ALA A 75 -14.15 -6.74 -12.37
N ASP A 76 -14.00 -7.63 -13.36
CA ASP A 76 -14.91 -8.76 -13.58
C ASP A 76 -14.86 -9.75 -12.41
N ARG A 77 -13.66 -10.12 -11.94
CA ARG A 77 -13.46 -11.00 -10.77
C ARG A 77 -14.13 -10.44 -9.51
N LEU A 78 -14.04 -9.12 -9.31
CA LEU A 78 -14.63 -8.44 -8.15
C LEU A 78 -16.12 -8.09 -8.33
N ASN A 79 -16.70 -8.33 -9.52
CA ASN A 79 -18.04 -7.87 -9.90
C ASN A 79 -18.23 -6.35 -9.65
N ARG A 80 -17.24 -5.54 -10.06
CA ARG A 80 -17.20 -4.08 -9.89
C ARG A 80 -17.06 -3.39 -11.23
N LYS A 81 -17.43 -2.11 -11.29
CA LYS A 81 -17.25 -1.31 -12.51
C LYS A 81 -15.76 -0.97 -12.69
N ASN A 82 -15.25 -1.15 -13.90
CA ASN A 82 -13.85 -0.86 -14.24
C ASN A 82 -13.36 0.53 -13.76
N PRO A 83 -14.09 1.65 -13.95
CA PRO A 83 -13.63 2.96 -13.46
C PRO A 83 -13.43 3.03 -11.94
N GLN A 84 -14.21 2.27 -11.16
CA GLN A 84 -14.05 2.21 -9.70
C GLN A 84 -12.79 1.44 -9.31
N VAL A 85 -12.52 0.33 -10.00
CA VAL A 85 -11.32 -0.48 -9.77
C VAL A 85 -10.07 0.29 -10.20
N SER A 86 -10.10 0.94 -11.37
CA SER A 86 -8.99 1.78 -11.83
C SER A 86 -8.69 2.91 -10.84
N ASN A 87 -9.70 3.57 -10.29
CA ASN A 87 -9.49 4.65 -9.31
C ASN A 87 -8.88 4.10 -8.00
N ASP A 88 -9.35 2.95 -7.53
CA ASP A 88 -8.79 2.30 -6.34
C ASP A 88 -7.34 1.86 -6.56
N LEU A 89 -7.03 1.30 -7.74
CA LEU A 89 -5.68 0.92 -8.13
C LEU A 89 -4.74 2.12 -8.17
N SER A 90 -5.17 3.26 -8.71
CA SER A 90 -4.34 4.48 -8.74
C SER A 90 -3.96 4.93 -7.33
N VAL A 91 -4.90 4.92 -6.39
CA VAL A 91 -4.60 5.27 -4.98
C VAL A 91 -3.59 4.31 -4.36
N LEU A 92 -3.74 3.01 -4.62
CA LEU A 92 -2.83 1.98 -4.10
C LEU A 92 -1.45 2.00 -4.76
N GLU A 93 -1.36 2.40 -6.03
CA GLU A 93 -0.10 2.61 -6.74
C GLU A 93 0.66 3.81 -6.19
N HIS A 94 -0.02 4.92 -5.93
CA HIS A 94 0.60 6.09 -5.29
C HIS A 94 1.13 5.73 -3.89
N ALA A 95 0.45 4.84 -3.19
CA ALA A 95 0.89 4.29 -1.92
C ALA A 95 2.02 3.21 -2.05
N GLY A 96 2.46 2.88 -3.26
CA GLY A 96 3.48 1.86 -3.51
C GLY A 96 3.06 0.42 -3.16
N ILE A 97 1.78 0.20 -2.83
CA ILE A 97 1.20 -1.10 -2.45
C ILE A 97 0.95 -1.96 -3.70
N VAL A 98 0.44 -1.33 -4.76
CA VAL A 98 0.17 -1.97 -6.06
C VAL A 98 1.16 -1.47 -7.09
N HIS A 99 1.62 -2.38 -7.94
CA HIS A 99 2.48 -2.10 -9.07
C HIS A 99 1.83 -2.58 -10.35
N PHE A 100 2.28 -2.05 -11.49
CA PHE A 100 1.81 -2.48 -12.80
C PHE A 100 2.95 -3.09 -13.61
N ARG A 101 2.63 -4.15 -14.34
CA ARG A 101 3.48 -4.71 -15.39
C ARG A 101 2.74 -4.64 -16.73
N GLU A 102 3.47 -4.89 -17.81
CA GLU A 102 2.82 -5.14 -19.10
C GLU A 102 2.15 -6.52 -19.07
N GLY A 103 0.83 -6.53 -19.22
CA GLY A 103 0.00 -7.71 -19.38
C GLY A 103 -0.14 -8.14 -20.83
N GLU A 104 -1.00 -9.12 -21.06
CA GLU A 104 -1.32 -9.56 -22.42
C GLU A 104 -1.84 -8.39 -23.26
N GLY A 105 -1.39 -8.30 -24.52
CA GLY A 105 -1.81 -7.20 -25.41
C GLY A 105 -1.32 -5.80 -25.00
N ARG A 106 -0.33 -5.69 -24.11
CA ARG A 106 0.18 -4.41 -23.53
C ARG A 106 -0.83 -3.72 -22.60
N GLU A 107 -1.77 -4.47 -22.05
CA GLU A 107 -2.65 -3.94 -21.02
C GLU A 107 -1.88 -3.71 -19.71
N LYS A 108 -2.37 -2.79 -18.87
CA LYS A 108 -1.81 -2.59 -17.53
C LYS A 108 -2.27 -3.73 -16.62
N ALA A 109 -1.35 -4.60 -16.24
CA ALA A 109 -1.58 -5.74 -15.35
C ALA A 109 -1.20 -5.37 -13.90
N PRO A 110 -2.18 -5.19 -12.99
CA PRO A 110 -1.90 -4.86 -11.60
C PRO A 110 -1.45 -6.08 -10.80
N PHE A 111 -0.51 -5.89 -9.87
CA PHE A 111 -0.07 -6.91 -8.92
C PHE A 111 0.43 -6.28 -7.60
N VAL A 112 0.45 -7.07 -6.53
CA VAL A 112 1.05 -6.68 -5.25
C VAL A 112 2.39 -7.43 -5.12
N PRO A 113 3.55 -6.74 -5.11
CA PRO A 113 4.87 -7.40 -5.09
C PRO A 113 5.29 -7.90 -3.69
N TYR A 114 4.36 -7.93 -2.74
CA TYR A 114 4.61 -8.20 -1.33
C TYR A 114 3.67 -9.31 -0.82
N GLU A 115 4.23 -10.28 -0.11
CA GLU A 115 3.48 -11.32 0.59
C GLU A 115 2.73 -10.75 1.81
N ARG A 116 3.22 -9.66 2.40
CA ARG A 116 2.57 -8.99 3.55
C ARG A 116 2.56 -7.47 3.38
N VAL A 117 1.41 -6.85 3.68
CA VAL A 117 1.25 -5.40 3.78
C VAL A 117 0.99 -5.08 5.25
N HIS A 118 1.97 -4.49 5.92
CA HIS A 118 1.85 -4.03 7.31
C HIS A 118 1.51 -2.54 7.31
N ILE A 119 0.51 -2.15 8.11
CA ILE A 119 0.05 -0.77 8.15
C ILE A 119 -0.08 -0.37 9.61
N GLU A 120 0.67 0.66 9.99
CA GLU A 120 0.71 1.19 11.35
C GLU A 120 0.38 2.67 11.32
N ALA A 121 -0.38 3.13 12.32
CA ALA A 121 -0.82 4.50 12.42
C ALA A 121 -0.67 4.99 13.86
N GLU A 122 0.00 6.13 14.02
CA GLU A 122 0.25 6.75 15.31
C GLU A 122 -0.35 8.16 15.34
N VAL A 123 -1.08 8.47 16.41
CA VAL A 123 -1.56 9.82 16.73
C VAL A 123 -0.91 10.21 18.04
N THR A 124 -0.17 11.32 18.03
CA THR A 124 0.48 11.85 19.23
C THR A 124 -0.07 13.23 19.56
N VAL A 125 0.08 13.66 20.80
CA VAL A 125 -0.19 15.04 21.19
C VAL A 125 1.18 15.71 21.32
N ALA A 126 1.41 16.81 20.59
CA ALA A 126 2.60 17.63 20.83
C ALA A 126 2.58 18.07 22.30
N GLY A 127 3.54 17.60 23.09
CA GLY A 127 3.56 17.85 24.52
C GLY A 127 3.64 19.35 24.82
N GLU A 128 2.76 19.84 25.70
CA GLU A 128 3.08 20.97 26.56
C GLU A 128 4.32 20.56 27.36
N GLN A 129 5.46 21.20 27.07
CA GLN A 129 6.66 21.13 27.92
C GLN A 129 6.53 22.07 29.11
#